data_AF-A0AA88BBM7-F1
#
_entry.id   AF-A0AA88BBM7-F1
#
_cell.length_a   1.000
_cell.length_b   1.000
_cell.length_c   1.000
_cell.angle_alpha   90.00
_cell.angle_beta   90.00
_cell.angle_gamma   90.00
#
_symmetry.space_group_name_H-M   'P 1'
#
loop_
_entity.id
_entity.type
_entity.pdbx_description
1 polymer ?
#
loop_
_entity_poly.entity_id
_entity_poly.type
_entity_poly.pdbx_seq_one_letter_code
_entity_poly.pdbx_strand_id
1 'polypeptide(L)' 'MLNFVEVFDVMEVNPSSGETVWTGVTGTRAALERDGFMIHPKAGAYCPAEWLDKGGYLDAKLARRHPRPWSI' A
#
# COMPACT_ATOMS: atom_id res chain seq x y z
N MET A 1 6.19 9.76 19.88
CA MET A 1 7.14 9.09 18.96
C MET A 1 6.33 8.63 17.77
N LEU A 2 6.61 9.11 16.55
CA LEU A 2 5.90 8.65 15.36
C LEU A 2 6.49 7.30 14.95
N ASN A 3 5.76 6.22 15.22
CA ASN A 3 6.11 4.90 14.74
C ASN A 3 5.67 4.80 13.28
N PHE A 4 6.63 4.76 12.37
CA PHE A 4 6.36 4.54 10.96
C PHE A 4 6.45 3.06 10.62
N VAL A 5 5.61 2.61 9.70
CA VAL A 5 5.54 1.23 9.22
C VAL A 5 5.69 1.25 7.71
N GLU A 6 6.47 0.29 7.20
CA GLU A 6 6.61 0.09 5.76
C GLU A 6 5.32 -0.52 5.20
N VAL A 7 4.82 0.10 4.14
CA VAL A 7 3.62 -0.32 3.42
C VAL A 7 3.92 -0.39 1.93
N PHE A 8 3.17 -1.19 1.21
CA PHE A 8 3.34 -1.39 -0.22
C PHE A 8 2.01 -1.20 -0.91
N ASP A 9 2.07 -0.63 -2.10
CA ASP A 9 0.92 -0.52 -2.98
C ASP A 9 0.78 -1.80 -3.81
N VAL A 10 -0.46 -2.29 -3.93
CA VAL A 10 -0.79 -3.48 -4.71
C VAL A 10 -1.00 -3.10 -6.16
N MET A 11 -0.38 -3.89 -7.02
CA MET A 11 -0.50 -3.76 -8.47
C MET A 11 -1.15 -5.02 -9.05
N GLU A 12 -2.00 -4.82 -10.06
CA GLU A 12 -2.49 -5.88 -10.93
C GLU A 12 -1.88 -5.73 -12.32
N VAL A 13 -1.55 -6.84 -12.96
CA VAL A 13 -1.11 -6.83 -14.36
C VAL A 13 -2.33 -7.07 -15.21
N ASN A 14 -2.66 -6.12 -16.09
CA ASN A 14 -3.70 -6.28 -17.07
C ASN A 14 -3.33 -7.44 -18.01
N PRO A 15 -4.10 -8.53 -18.04
CA PRO A 15 -3.73 -9.72 -18.81
C PRO A 15 -3.77 -9.49 -20.32
N SER A 16 -4.48 -8.47 -20.81
CA SER A 16 -4.60 -8.16 -22.23
C SER A 16 -3.51 -7.22 -22.75
N SER A 17 -3.04 -6.28 -21.93
CA SER A 17 -2.00 -5.30 -22.33
C SER A 17 -0.62 -5.55 -21.70
N GLY A 18 -0.55 -6.38 -20.65
CA GLY A 18 0.65 -6.53 -19.81
C GLY A 18 0.95 -5.29 -18.96
N GLU A 19 0.06 -4.30 -18.96
CA GLU A 19 0.24 -3.06 -18.22
C GLU A 19 0.00 -3.26 -16.72
N THR A 20 0.82 -2.64 -15.90
CA THR A 20 0.69 -2.67 -14.46
C THR A 20 -0.23 -1.56 -13.98
N VAL A 21 -1.37 -1.93 -13.39
CA VAL A 21 -2.39 -1.01 -12.90
C VAL A 21 -2.41 -1.01 -11.37
N TRP A 22 -2.45 0.19 -10.80
CA TRP A 22 -2.61 0.36 -9.36
C TRP A 22 -4.04 0.04 -8.92
N THR A 23 -4.17 -0.83 -7.93
CA THR A 23 -5.50 -1.23 -7.41
C THR A 23 -6.07 -0.24 -6.40
N GLY A 24 -5.24 0.67 -5.88
CA GLY A 24 -5.58 1.57 -4.77
C GLY A 24 -5.54 0.89 -3.39
N VAL A 25 -5.16 -0.39 -3.33
CA VAL A 25 -4.90 -1.10 -2.07
C VAL A 25 -3.47 -0.86 -1.63
N THR A 26 -3.30 -0.45 -0.36
CA THR A 26 -1.99 -0.30 0.27
C THR A 26 -2.01 -1.02 1.61
N GLY A 27 -0.97 -1.78 1.91
CA GLY A 27 -0.88 -2.49 3.19
C GLY A 27 0.53 -2.90 3.55
N THR A 28 0.70 -3.39 4.78
CA THR A 28 1.96 -4.01 5.20
C THR A 28 2.26 -5.25 4.37
N ARG A 29 3.55 -5.59 4.21
CA ARG A 29 3.94 -6.82 3.51
C ARG A 29 3.21 -8.05 4.04
N ALA A 30 3.14 -8.20 5.36
CA ALA A 30 2.47 -9.33 5.99
C ALA A 30 0.97 -9.41 5.67
N ALA A 31 0.27 -8.27 5.63
CA ALA A 31 -1.14 -8.23 5.26
C ALA A 31 -1.35 -8.62 3.79
N LEU A 32 -0.52 -8.08 2.91
CA LEU A 32 -0.60 -8.33 1.47
C LEU A 32 -0.26 -9.77 1.10
N GLU A 33 0.81 -10.33 1.68
CA GLU A 33 1.18 -11.74 1.47
C GLU A 33 0.11 -12.69 2.02
N ARG A 34 -0.47 -12.38 3.18
CA ARG A 34 -1.57 -13.16 3.79
C ARG A 34 -2.77 -13.27 2.84
N ASP A 35 -3.09 -12.19 2.14
CA ASP A 35 -4.24 -12.12 1.23
C ASP A 35 -3.87 -12.42 -0.24
N GLY A 36 -2.63 -12.85 -0.51
CA GLY A 36 -2.19 -13.34 -1.82
C GLY A 36 -1.93 -12.24 -2.85
N PHE A 37 -1.74 -11.00 -2.41
CA PHE A 37 -1.46 -9.88 -3.30
C PHE A 37 -0.03 -9.90 -3.85
N MET A 38 0.10 -9.51 -5.11
CA MET A 38 1.40 -9.30 -5.73
C MET A 38 1.95 -7.93 -5.31
N ILE A 39 3.07 -7.94 -4.60
CA ILE A 39 3.73 -6.74 -4.11
C ILE A 39 4.83 -6.34 -5.07
N HIS A 40 4.86 -5.08 -5.49
CA HIS A 40 5.99 -4.58 -6.25
C HIS A 40 7.14 -4.18 -5.29
N PRO A 41 8.30 -4.87 -5.34
CA PRO A 41 9.35 -4.72 -4.31
C PRO A 41 10.01 -3.34 -4.28
N LYS A 42 9.88 -2.54 -5.35
CA LYS A 42 10.37 -1.16 -5.41
C LYS A 42 9.29 -0.10 -5.12
N ALA A 43 8.05 -0.51 -4.83
CA ALA A 43 6.93 0.38 -4.53
C ALA A 43 6.60 0.41 -3.03
N GLY A 44 7.65 0.41 -2.19
CA GLY A 44 7.51 0.57 -0.75
C GLY A 44 7.36 2.04 -0.37
N ALA A 45 6.51 2.33 0.60
CA ALA A 45 6.32 3.62 1.24
C ALA A 45 6.28 3.45 2.77
N TYR A 46 6.22 4.56 3.50
CA TYR A 46 6.11 4.56 4.97
C TYR A 46 4.92 5.40 5.41
N CYS A 47 4.16 4.91 6.40
CA CYS A 47 3.07 5.66 7.02
C CYS A 47 3.12 5.55 8.55
N PRO A 48 2.49 6.48 9.30
CA PRO A 48 2.25 6.29 10.73
C PRO A 48 1.48 4.99 10.99
N ALA A 49 1.89 4.25 12.02
CA ALA A 49 1.24 2.99 12.42
C ALA A 49 -0.24 3.17 12.73
N GLU A 50 -0.63 4.35 13.24
CA GLU A 50 -2.01 4.72 13.54
C GLU A 50 -2.91 4.86 12.29
N TRP A 51 -2.34 4.90 11.09
CA TRP A 51 -3.10 4.90 9.83
C TRP A 51 -3.43 3.49 9.33
N LEU A 52 -2.89 2.45 9.97
CA LEU A 52 -3.21 1.07 9.63
C LEU A 52 -4.45 0.62 10.40
N ASP A 53 -5.35 -0.07 9.70
CA ASP A 53 -6.42 -0.81 10.35
C ASP A 53 -5.88 -2.06 11.07
N LYS A 54 -6.78 -2.78 11.74
CA LYS A 54 -6.42 -4.03 12.44
C LYS A 54 -5.91 -5.13 11.51
N GLY A 55 -6.21 -5.06 10.22
CA GLY A 55 -5.74 -5.99 9.20
C GLY A 55 -4.37 -5.65 8.63
N GLY A 56 -3.82 -4.48 8.97
CA GLY A 56 -2.55 -3.99 8.44
C GLY A 56 -2.70 -3.29 7.09
N TYR A 57 -3.90 -2.83 6.74
CA TYR A 57 -4.18 -2.03 5.55
C TYR A 57 -4.24 -0.55 5.87
N LEU A 58 -3.78 0.26 4.92
CA LEU A 58 -3.80 1.71 5.07
C LEU A 58 -5.23 2.24 4.96
N ASP A 59 -5.66 3.02 5.96
CA ASP A 59 -6.91 3.76 5.88
C ASP A 59 -6.81 4.87 4.83
N ALA A 60 -7.49 4.67 3.69
CA ALA A 60 -7.53 5.61 2.58
C ALA A 60 -8.13 6.99 2.94
N LYS A 61 -8.94 7.11 4.00
CA LYS A 61 -9.46 8.41 4.48
C LYS A 61 -8.41 9.17 5.28
N LEU A 62 -7.56 8.49 6.04
CA LEU A 62 -6.41 9.11 6.71
C LEU A 62 -5.35 9.49 5.69
N ALA A 63 -5.02 8.58 4.76
CA ALA A 63 -4.04 8.83 3.70
C ALA A 63 -4.43 10.01 2.78
N ARG A 64 -5.72 10.18 2.43
CA ARG A 64 -6.14 11.32 1.58
C ARG A 64 -6.05 12.68 2.26
N ARG A 65 -6.13 12.73 3.60
CA ARG A 65 -6.00 13.98 4.38
C ARG A 65 -4.56 14.46 4.46
N HIS A 66 -3.61 13.57 4.18
CA HIS A 66 -2.19 13.86 4.20
C HIS A 66 -1.60 13.48 2.84
N PRO A 67 -1.47 14.43 1.89
CA PRO A 67 -0.91 14.11 0.58
C PRO A 67 0.41 13.36 0.78
N ARG A 68 0.51 12.15 0.22
CA ARG A 68 1.74 11.37 0.34
C ARG A 68 2.87 12.22 -0.26
N PRO A 69 4.04 12.31 0.39
CA PRO A 69 5.19 13.01 -0.19
C PRO A 69 5.70 12.35 -1.49
N TRP A 70 5.21 11.16 -1.81
CA TRP A 70 5.62 10.34 -2.94
C TRP A 70 4.37 9.93 -3.74
N SER A 71 3.70 10.91 -4.33
CA SER A 71 2.97 10.65 -5.57
C SER A 71 4.02 10.41 -6.65
N ILE A 72 3.95 9.26 -7.32
CA ILE A 72 4.53 9.11 -8.66
C ILE A 72 3.77 10.04 -9.60
#